data_AF-A0A060CCG4-F1
#
_entry.id   AF-A0A060CCG4-F1
#
_cell.length_a   1.000
_cell.length_b   1.000
_cell.length_c   1.000
_cell.angle_alpha   90.00
_cell.angle_beta   90.00
_cell.angle_gamma   90.00
#
_symmetry.space_group_name_H-M   'P 1'
#
loop_
_entity.id
_entity.type
_entity.pdbx_description
1 polymer ?
#
loop_
_entity_poly.entity_id
_entity_poly.type
_entity_poly.pdbx_seq_one_letter_code
_entity_poly.pdbx_strand_id
1 'polypeptide(L)'
;QEGVTTQLLEMGIDSTWNDNNEFEVWDGEARCHGFGREIAIKHIRPVMPLLMMRASLEAQQRFAPEKRPYLISRSGCAGMQRYVQTWSGDNRTNWDTLRYNTRMGLGMSLSGLYNVGHDVGGFLWR
;
A
#
# COMPACT_ATOMS: atom_id res chain seq x y z
N GLN A 1 -6.18 -11.41 8.66
CA GLN A 1 -5.65 -12.28 7.58
C GLN A 1 -6.76 -13.16 7.03
N GLU A 2 -7.54 -13.84 7.89
CA GLU A 2 -8.72 -14.63 7.48
C GLU A 2 -9.68 -13.89 6.54
N GLY A 3 -10.03 -12.63 6.83
CA GLY A 3 -10.94 -11.86 5.97
C GLY A 3 -10.45 -11.67 4.53
N VAL A 4 -9.14 -11.57 4.29
CA VAL A 4 -8.58 -11.51 2.92
C VAL A 4 -8.80 -12.85 2.22
N THR A 5 -8.56 -13.96 2.92
CA THR A 5 -8.71 -15.29 2.36
C THR A 5 -10.17 -15.58 2.00
N THR A 6 -11.09 -15.42 2.95
CA THR A 6 -12.48 -15.85 2.78
C THR A 6 -13.29 -14.91 1.90
N GLN A 7 -13.00 -13.60 1.90
CA GLN A 7 -13.79 -12.63 1.14
C GLN A 7 -13.23 -12.37 -0.26
N LEU A 8 -11.94 -12.67 -0.51
CA LEU A 8 -11.29 -12.37 -1.79
C LEU A 8 -10.71 -13.63 -2.45
N LEU A 9 -9.77 -14.30 -1.78
CA LEU A 9 -8.98 -15.37 -2.42
C LEU A 9 -9.82 -16.60 -2.75
N GLU A 10 -10.69 -17.04 -1.83
CA GLU A 10 -11.64 -18.13 -2.04
C GLU A 10 -12.68 -17.79 -3.13
N MET A 11 -12.92 -16.51 -3.36
CA MET A 11 -13.79 -16.01 -4.43
C MET A 11 -13.10 -15.93 -5.79
N GLY A 12 -11.84 -16.39 -5.90
CA GLY A 12 -11.07 -16.40 -7.14
C GLY A 12 -10.32 -15.10 -7.44
N ILE A 13 -10.26 -14.15 -6.50
CA ILE A 13 -9.47 -12.93 -6.66
C ILE A 13 -8.02 -13.24 -6.30
N ASP A 14 -7.13 -13.24 -7.29
CA ASP A 14 -5.71 -13.63 -7.11
C ASP A 14 -4.79 -12.49 -6.60
N SER A 15 -5.29 -11.25 -6.46
CA SER A 15 -4.47 -10.09 -6.10
C SER A 15 -5.21 -9.10 -5.22
N THR A 16 -4.47 -8.32 -4.42
CA THR A 16 -5.07 -7.36 -3.49
C THR A 16 -4.57 -5.94 -3.74
N TRP A 17 -5.44 -4.96 -3.50
CA TRP A 17 -5.12 -3.55 -3.62
C TRP A 17 -5.44 -2.84 -2.30
N ASN A 18 -4.38 -2.47 -1.58
CA ASN A 18 -4.47 -1.79 -0.29
C ASN A 18 -4.50 -0.27 -0.51
N ASP A 19 -5.71 0.26 -0.66
CA ASP A 19 -5.98 1.69 -0.80
C ASP A 19 -6.30 2.35 0.56
N ASN A 20 -6.19 3.68 0.62
CA ASN A 20 -6.41 4.51 1.83
C ASN A 20 -5.64 4.06 3.08
N ASN A 21 -4.50 3.39 2.86
CA ASN A 21 -3.76 2.74 3.92
C ASN A 21 -2.71 3.65 4.59
N GLU A 22 -2.66 4.94 4.24
CA GLU A 22 -1.99 5.99 5.02
C GLU A 22 -2.67 6.22 6.38
N PHE A 23 -3.92 5.74 6.50
CA PHE A 23 -4.86 6.03 7.59
C PHE A 23 -5.01 7.54 7.73
N GLU A 24 -5.92 8.17 6.99
CA GLU A 24 -6.20 9.62 7.00
C GLU A 24 -6.84 10.13 8.32
N VAL A 25 -6.32 9.65 9.44
CA VAL A 25 -6.64 10.07 10.80
C VAL A 25 -5.68 11.19 11.18
N TRP A 26 -6.22 12.40 11.32
CA TRP A 26 -5.41 13.61 11.59
C TRP A 26 -5.15 13.83 13.08
N ASP A 27 -5.95 13.22 13.95
CA ASP A 27 -5.70 13.23 15.38
C ASP A 27 -4.52 12.30 15.72
N GLY A 28 -3.41 12.91 16.16
CA GLY A 28 -2.20 12.19 16.55
C GLY A 28 -2.38 11.31 17.79
N GLU A 29 -3.38 11.59 18.62
CA GLU A 29 -3.72 10.83 19.83
C GLU A 29 -4.76 9.74 19.57
N ALA A 30 -5.20 9.58 18.31
CA ALA A 30 -6.09 8.49 17.95
C ALA A 30 -5.50 7.15 18.40
N ARG A 31 -6.31 6.38 19.13
CA ARG A 31 -5.91 5.14 19.79
C ARG A 31 -5.84 4.01 18.78
N CYS A 32 -4.69 3.35 18.71
CA CYS A 32 -4.49 2.15 17.91
C CYS A 32 -4.16 0.95 18.79
N HIS A 33 -4.53 -0.24 18.33
CA HIS A 33 -4.08 -1.49 18.94
C HIS A 33 -2.66 -1.84 18.43
N GLY A 34 -1.63 -1.43 19.17
CA GLY A 34 -0.23 -1.62 18.81
C GLY A 34 0.45 -2.72 19.63
N PHE A 35 0.70 -3.87 19.00
CA PHE A 35 1.50 -4.96 19.58
C PHE A 35 1.00 -5.45 20.96
N GLY A 36 -0.32 -5.55 21.12
CA GLY A 36 -0.96 -6.03 22.36
C GLY A 36 -1.16 -4.96 23.43
N ARG A 37 -0.80 -3.70 23.16
CA ARG A 37 -1.12 -2.55 23.99
C ARG A 37 -1.72 -1.43 23.17
N GLU A 38 -2.35 -0.49 23.85
CA GLU A 38 -2.75 0.74 23.22
C GLU A 38 -1.55 1.64 22.92
N ILE A 39 -1.59 2.30 21.76
CA ILE A 39 -0.59 3.30 21.37
C ILE A 39 -1.26 4.39 20.52
N ALA A 40 -0.81 5.63 20.69
CA ALA A 40 -1.23 6.73 19.84
C ALA A 40 -0.70 6.56 18.41
N ILE A 41 -1.54 6.83 17.40
CA ILE A 41 -1.22 6.60 15.99
C ILE A 41 0.07 7.31 15.54
N LYS A 42 0.37 8.49 16.10
CA LYS A 42 1.58 9.25 15.77
C LYS A 42 2.89 8.46 15.94
N HIS A 43 2.90 7.45 16.81
CA HIS A 43 4.08 6.61 17.07
C HIS A 43 4.23 5.43 16.12
N ILE A 44 3.18 5.04 15.41
CA ILE A 44 3.16 3.82 14.58
C ILE A 44 2.68 4.03 13.16
N ARG A 45 2.26 5.25 12.79
CA ARG A 45 1.61 5.55 11.51
C ARG A 45 2.34 4.97 10.30
N PRO A 46 3.67 5.12 10.12
CA PRO A 46 4.35 4.54 8.95
C PRO A 46 4.40 3.00 8.95
N VAL A 47 4.30 2.39 10.14
CA VAL A 47 4.36 0.93 10.32
C VAL A 47 3.00 0.28 10.03
N MET A 48 1.89 0.98 10.23
CA MET A 48 0.56 0.42 9.94
C MET A 48 0.38 -0.01 8.46
N PRO A 49 0.73 0.81 7.44
CA PRO A 49 0.75 0.39 6.05
C PRO A 49 1.59 -0.88 5.83
N LEU A 50 2.79 -0.93 6.43
CA LEU A 50 3.73 -2.05 6.31
C LEU A 50 3.14 -3.35 6.89
N LEU A 51 2.45 -3.26 8.02
CA LEU A 51 1.77 -4.40 8.62
C LEU A 51 0.57 -4.86 7.78
N MET A 52 -0.18 -3.92 7.19
CA MET A 52 -1.31 -4.22 6.32
C MET A 52 -0.85 -4.97 5.06
N MET A 53 0.17 -4.48 4.35
CA MET A 53 0.70 -5.17 3.16
C MET A 53 1.33 -6.52 3.49
N ARG A 54 2.03 -6.64 4.64
CA ARG A 54 2.58 -7.93 5.10
C ARG A 54 1.46 -8.92 5.35
N ALA A 55 0.36 -8.49 5.98
CA ALA A 55 -0.78 -9.34 6.24
C ALA A 55 -1.46 -9.83 4.95
N SER A 56 -1.58 -8.97 3.93
CA SER A 56 -2.10 -9.34 2.61
C SER A 56 -1.18 -10.33 1.88
N LEU A 57 0.14 -10.08 1.87
CA LEU A 57 1.12 -10.99 1.28
C LEU A 57 1.08 -12.38 1.93
N GLU A 58 1.15 -12.44 3.27
CA GLU A 58 1.15 -13.70 4.01
C GLU A 58 -0.15 -14.49 3.80
N ALA A 59 -1.29 -13.79 3.65
CA ALA A 59 -2.56 -14.45 3.31
C ALA A 59 -2.51 -15.10 1.91
N GLN A 60 -2.01 -14.39 0.90
CA GLN A 60 -1.84 -14.95 -0.45
C GLN A 60 -0.87 -16.13 -0.47
N GLN A 61 0.29 -16.01 0.20
CA GLN A 61 1.31 -17.08 0.27
C GLN A 61 0.78 -18.35 0.92
N ARG A 62 -0.03 -18.23 1.98
CA ARG A 62 -0.62 -19.41 2.63
C ARG A 62 -1.74 -20.03 1.81
N PHE A 63 -2.52 -19.21 1.12
CA PHE A 63 -3.63 -19.71 0.29
C PHE A 63 -3.12 -20.44 -0.96
N ALA A 64 -2.10 -19.90 -1.62
CA ALA A 64 -1.53 -20.47 -2.85
C ALA A 64 0.01 -20.45 -2.81
N PRO A 65 0.65 -21.40 -2.09
CA PRO A 65 2.10 -21.38 -1.87
C PRO A 65 2.93 -21.53 -3.15
N GLU A 66 2.36 -22.17 -4.18
CA GLU A 66 3.01 -22.36 -5.49
C GLU A 66 2.84 -21.14 -6.41
N LYS A 67 2.00 -20.16 -6.05
CA LYS A 67 1.79 -18.94 -6.83
C LYS A 67 2.61 -17.81 -6.25
N ARG A 68 3.21 -17.00 -7.12
CA ARG A 68 3.83 -15.73 -6.70
C ARG A 68 2.73 -14.73 -6.32
N PRO A 69 2.72 -14.20 -5.09
CA PRO A 69 1.76 -13.17 -4.69
C PRO A 69 1.92 -11.88 -5.50
N TYR A 70 0.82 -11.17 -5.72
CA TYR A 70 0.79 -9.85 -6.32
C TYR A 70 -0.17 -8.94 -5.56
N LEU A 71 0.30 -7.77 -5.18
CA LEU A 71 -0.48 -6.80 -4.43
C LEU A 71 0.09 -5.40 -4.54
N ILE A 72 -0.81 -4.42 -4.60
CA ILE A 72 -0.49 -3.01 -4.75
C ILE A 72 -0.89 -2.27 -3.46
N SER A 73 -0.11 -1.27 -3.04
CA SER A 73 -0.43 -0.44 -1.89
C SER A 73 -0.05 1.03 -2.08
N ARG A 74 -0.89 1.93 -1.57
CA ARG A 74 -0.75 3.38 -1.77
C ARG A 74 0.37 3.95 -0.90
N SER A 75 0.37 3.55 0.36
CA SER A 75 1.32 3.97 1.37
C SER A 75 2.25 2.87 1.82
N GLY A 76 3.42 3.27 2.29
CA GLY A 76 4.37 2.40 2.95
C GLY A 76 5.51 3.17 3.59
N CYS A 77 6.43 2.43 4.19
CA CYS A 77 7.70 2.95 4.70
C CYS A 77 8.85 2.06 4.22
N ALA A 78 10.07 2.37 4.64
CA ALA A 78 11.26 1.62 4.26
C ALA A 78 11.08 0.11 4.52
N GLY A 79 11.36 -0.71 3.51
CA GLY A 79 11.17 -2.16 3.57
C GLY A 79 9.89 -2.67 2.90
N MET A 80 8.96 -1.80 2.49
CA MET A 80 7.72 -2.19 1.81
C MET A 80 7.95 -3.00 0.53
N GLN A 81 9.06 -2.78 -0.19
CA GLN A 81 9.39 -3.48 -1.43
C GLN A 81 9.54 -5.00 -1.28
N ARG A 82 9.70 -5.49 -0.03
CA ARG A 82 9.69 -6.92 0.30
C ARG A 82 8.31 -7.56 0.16
N TYR A 83 7.25 -6.75 0.18
CA TYR A 83 5.87 -7.21 0.29
C TYR A 83 4.99 -6.78 -0.89
N VAL A 84 5.26 -5.64 -1.54
CA VAL A 84 4.23 -4.97 -2.34
C VAL A 84 4.80 -4.17 -3.50
N GLN A 85 3.98 -3.93 -4.53
CA GLN A 85 4.17 -2.87 -5.51
C GLN A 85 3.44 -1.59 -5.06
N THR A 86 3.80 -0.43 -5.59
CA THR A 86 3.18 0.83 -5.18
C THR A 86 2.86 1.74 -6.36
N TRP A 87 2.05 2.76 -6.12
CA TRP A 87 1.80 3.83 -7.07
C TRP A 87 1.79 5.18 -6.35
N SER A 88 1.88 6.27 -7.11
CA SER A 88 1.97 7.62 -6.55
C SER A 88 0.71 8.15 -5.85
N GLY A 89 -0.37 7.37 -5.79
CA GLY A 89 -1.68 7.87 -5.38
C GLY A 89 -2.35 8.74 -6.44
N ASP A 90 -3.33 9.50 -5.98
CA ASP A 90 -4.34 10.23 -6.75
C ASP A 90 -3.77 11.43 -7.53
N ASN A 91 -3.04 11.15 -8.60
CA ASN A 91 -2.45 12.16 -9.46
C ASN A 91 -3.52 12.83 -10.35
N ARG A 92 -3.35 14.11 -10.70
CA ARG A 92 -4.33 14.84 -11.54
C ARG A 92 -4.18 14.56 -13.04
N THR A 93 -5.29 14.63 -13.76
CA THR A 93 -5.37 14.59 -15.23
C THR A 93 -4.91 15.93 -15.82
N ASN A 94 -3.60 16.21 -15.76
CA ASN A 94 -2.99 17.36 -16.42
C ASN A 94 -1.51 17.13 -16.77
N TRP A 95 -0.99 17.97 -17.67
CA TRP A 95 0.38 17.87 -18.17
C TRP A 95 1.44 18.14 -17.09
N ASP A 96 1.14 19.01 -16.13
CA ASP A 96 2.05 19.31 -15.02
C ASP A 96 2.29 18.06 -14.16
N THR A 97 1.22 17.36 -13.81
CA THR A 97 1.28 16.12 -13.04
C THR A 97 2.04 15.05 -13.81
N LEU A 98 1.78 14.88 -15.10
CA LEU A 98 2.53 13.93 -15.93
C LEU A 98 4.04 14.23 -15.93
N ARG A 99 4.42 15.51 -16.00
CA ARG A 99 5.82 15.94 -15.89
C ARG A 99 6.42 15.60 -14.54
N TYR A 100 5.70 15.79 -13.45
CA TYR A 100 6.19 15.51 -12.10
C TYR A 100 6.23 14.02 -11.76
N ASN A 101 5.34 13.20 -12.33
CA ASN A 101 5.31 11.75 -12.15
C ASN A 101 6.67 11.12 -12.46
N THR A 102 7.33 11.53 -13.55
CA THR A 102 8.67 11.01 -13.90
C THR A 102 9.69 11.25 -12.78
N ARG A 103 9.70 12.45 -12.19
CA ARG A 103 10.62 12.79 -11.10
C ARG A 103 10.28 12.04 -9.82
N MET A 104 8.99 11.87 -9.54
CA MET A 104 8.51 11.12 -8.38
C MET A 104 8.89 9.65 -8.48
N GLY A 105 8.63 8.99 -9.63
CA GLY A 105 9.01 7.60 -9.86
C GLY A 105 10.52 7.37 -9.76
N LEU A 106 11.35 8.30 -10.27
CA LEU A 106 12.80 8.25 -10.09
C LEU A 106 13.21 8.35 -8.62
N GLY A 107 12.64 9.29 -7.86
CA GLY A 107 12.92 9.44 -6.43
C GLY A 107 12.51 8.20 -5.61
N MET A 108 11.35 7.63 -5.93
CA MET A 108 10.89 6.38 -5.31
C MET A 108 11.82 5.20 -5.63
N SER A 109 12.23 5.06 -6.90
CA SER A 109 13.15 4.02 -7.33
C SER A 109 14.51 4.12 -6.64
N LEU A 110 15.07 5.33 -6.54
CA LEU A 110 16.32 5.60 -5.80
C LEU A 110 16.17 5.34 -4.30
N SER A 111 14.95 5.41 -3.77
CA SER A 111 14.62 5.06 -2.37
C SER A 111 14.36 3.57 -2.17
N GLY A 112 14.62 2.73 -3.17
CA GLY A 112 14.45 1.27 -3.11
C GLY A 112 13.06 0.76 -3.50
N LEU A 113 12.19 1.61 -4.05
CA LEU A 113 10.85 1.27 -4.54
C LEU A 113 10.87 1.15 -6.07
N TYR A 114 11.39 0.02 -6.58
CA TYR A 114 11.57 -0.21 -8.02
C TYR A 114 10.29 -0.66 -8.75
N ASN A 115 9.33 -1.25 -8.04
CA ASN A 115 8.02 -1.59 -8.61
C ASN A 115 7.01 -0.48 -8.28
N VAL A 116 7.11 0.62 -9.02
CA VAL A 116 6.28 1.82 -8.85
C VAL A 116 5.57 2.19 -10.15
N GLY A 117 4.33 2.67 -10.04
CA GLY A 117 3.54 3.20 -11.15
C GLY A 117 2.82 4.52 -10.83
N HIS A 118 2.08 5.01 -11.82
CA HIS A 118 1.20 6.17 -11.72
C HIS A 118 -0.11 5.85 -12.45
N ASP A 119 -1.21 6.51 -12.11
CA ASP A 119 -2.43 6.34 -12.89
C ASP A 119 -2.27 7.03 -14.25
N VAL A 120 -2.34 6.23 -15.31
CA VAL A 120 -2.17 6.67 -16.69
C VAL A 120 -3.35 7.55 -17.07
N GLY A 121 -3.07 8.79 -17.46
CA GLY A 121 -4.10 9.81 -17.71
C GLY A 121 -4.55 10.56 -16.45
N GLY A 122 -4.08 10.17 -15.25
CA GLY A 122 -4.48 10.78 -13.98
C GLY A 122 -5.76 10.18 -13.39
N PHE A 123 -5.88 10.26 -12.07
CA PHE A 123 -7.02 9.83 -11.27
C PHE A 123 -8.04 10.96 -11.10
N LEU A 124 -7.59 12.14 -10.70
CA LEU A 124 -8.46 13.29 -10.43
C LEU A 124 -8.60 14.18 -11.67
N TRP A 125 -9.85 14.41 -12.11
CA TRP A 125 -10.17 15.26 -13.26
C TRP A 125 -10.21 16.78 -12.92
N ARG A 126 -10.27 17.16 -11.63
CA ARG A 126 -10.37 18.56 -11.18
C ARG A 126 -9.05 19.17 -10.69
#